data_AF-A0A0Q6Q553-F1
#
_entry.id   AF-A0A0Q6Q553-F1
#
_cell.length_a   1.000
_cell.length_b   1.000
_cell.length_c   1.000
_cell.angle_alpha   90.00
_cell.angle_beta   90.00
_cell.angle_gamma   90.00
#
_symmetry.space_group_name_H-M   'P 1'
#
loop_
_entity.id
_entity.type
_entity.pdbx_description
1 polymer ?
#
loop_
_entity_poly.entity_id
_entity_poly.type
_entity_poly.pdbx_seq_one_letter_code
_entity_poly.pdbx_strand_id
1 'polypeptide(L)'
;MEVTTLEVGDRVRVRAGIAIMVSLGVAIVFTLLTWWTKEVAAFDLRQPWQDDPFDVLVSLDFAIIPVLVVAGAIRTLLCRRDRPLPTRRVADLLRLSLAVLLVLAATQAGEWIATALGLHRLQWNMETGWQLAALAALSAATVAAGVLVVAAGRAVRTRAQMGDQPDWLADAVELGLRCARFLRWHPRSAHAVMRWGDKALLSRVRTHPVVAAGALSCVLAIPFVVSKVFLEGYPPLLALLAFALPAAGLFAFIVVAGRFLRIVPPRAGLKSLWPPVLVVGCATGPALFAFHDSLLSHPSPLAVDGLLFGGGVAGALIGLSLQLGLRHLRHRALDS
;
A
#
# COMPACT_ATOMS: atom_id res chain seq x y z
N MET A 1 15.30 -17.11 25.59
CA MET A 1 13.88 -16.80 25.30
C MET A 1 13.39 -17.74 24.22
N GLU A 2 12.35 -18.51 24.48
CA GLU A 2 11.79 -19.45 23.51
C GLU A 2 11.08 -18.72 22.38
N VAL A 3 11.38 -19.10 21.13
CA VAL A 3 10.69 -18.59 19.95
C VAL A 3 9.31 -19.25 19.90
N THR A 4 8.25 -18.47 20.04
CA THR A 4 6.88 -19.00 19.85
C THR A 4 6.65 -19.44 18.40
N THR A 5 6.57 -20.76 18.20
CA THR A 5 6.33 -21.40 16.91
C THR A 5 4.91 -21.93 16.78
N LEU A 6 4.40 -21.93 15.54
CA LEU A 6 3.22 -22.69 15.15
C LEU A 6 3.68 -24.02 14.57
N GLU A 7 3.34 -25.10 15.27
CA GLU A 7 3.74 -26.46 14.91
C GLU A 7 3.09 -26.96 13.61
N VAL A 8 3.70 -28.00 13.04
CA VAL A 8 3.14 -28.69 11.87
C VAL A 8 1.84 -29.39 12.27
N GLY A 9 0.76 -29.15 11.51
CA GLY A 9 -0.57 -29.70 11.80
C GLY A 9 -1.47 -28.82 12.66
N ASP A 10 -1.00 -27.66 13.16
CA ASP A 10 -1.84 -26.75 13.93
C ASP A 10 -2.98 -26.17 13.07
N ARG A 11 -4.22 -26.29 13.56
CA ARG A 11 -5.43 -25.75 12.91
C ARG A 11 -5.34 -24.24 12.71
N VAL A 12 -4.69 -23.52 13.62
CA VAL A 12 -4.52 -22.05 13.52
C VAL A 12 -3.63 -21.70 12.33
N ARG A 13 -2.57 -22.48 12.10
CA ARG A 13 -1.67 -22.32 10.97
C ARG A 13 -2.39 -22.53 9.63
N VAL A 14 -3.21 -23.58 9.52
CA VAL A 14 -3.97 -23.85 8.29
C VAL A 14 -4.95 -22.72 7.99
N ARG A 15 -5.72 -22.28 8.99
CA ARG A 15 -6.67 -21.17 8.84
C ARG A 15 -5.99 -19.87 8.43
N ALA A 16 -4.84 -19.55 9.05
CA ALA A 16 -4.06 -18.38 8.66
C ALA A 16 -3.52 -18.48 7.23
N GLY A 17 -3.03 -19.66 6.83
CA GLY A 17 -2.59 -19.92 5.46
C GLY A 17 -3.70 -19.71 4.44
N ILE A 18 -4.90 -20.24 4.70
CA ILE A 18 -6.08 -20.03 3.83
C ILE A 18 -6.42 -18.54 3.74
N ALA A 19 -6.51 -17.84 4.88
CA ALA A 19 -6.83 -16.41 4.89
C ALA A 19 -5.81 -15.59 4.07
N ILE A 20 -4.52 -15.88 4.21
CA ILE A 20 -3.45 -15.22 3.44
C ILE A 20 -3.60 -15.52 1.95
N MET A 21 -3.72 -16.80 1.56
CA MET A 21 -3.82 -17.19 0.15
C MET A 21 -5.09 -16.64 -0.52
N VAL A 22 -6.23 -16.68 0.17
CA VAL A 22 -7.49 -16.10 -0.32
C VAL A 22 -7.34 -14.60 -0.49
N SER A 23 -6.77 -13.87 0.47
CA SER A 23 -6.58 -12.42 0.35
C SER A 23 -5.68 -12.02 -0.84
N LEU A 24 -4.58 -12.76 -1.05
CA LEU A 24 -3.69 -12.53 -2.18
C LEU A 24 -4.36 -12.90 -3.51
N GLY A 25 -5.14 -13.99 -3.52
CA GLY A 25 -5.93 -14.39 -4.69
C GLY A 25 -6.96 -13.35 -5.07
N VAL A 26 -7.72 -12.82 -4.11
CA VAL A 26 -8.68 -11.72 -4.33
C VAL A 26 -7.96 -10.48 -4.89
N ALA A 27 -6.80 -10.13 -4.36
CA ALA A 27 -6.00 -9.01 -4.85
C ALA A 27 -5.54 -9.20 -6.30
N ILE A 28 -5.06 -10.41 -6.65
CA ILE A 28 -4.65 -10.73 -8.03
C ILE A 28 -5.85 -10.65 -8.98
N VAL A 29 -6.98 -11.26 -8.60
CA VAL A 29 -8.20 -11.24 -9.42
C VAL A 29 -8.72 -9.81 -9.60
N PHE A 30 -8.73 -9.01 -8.53
CA PHE A 30 -9.08 -7.59 -8.59
C PHE A 30 -8.17 -6.86 -9.58
N THR A 31 -6.85 -6.93 -9.43
CA THR A 31 -5.91 -6.24 -10.33
C THR A 31 -6.05 -6.68 -11.78
N LEU A 32 -6.23 -7.98 -12.04
CA LEU A 32 -6.42 -8.49 -13.40
C LEU A 32 -7.73 -8.00 -14.03
N LEU A 33 -8.82 -7.97 -13.25
CA LEU A 33 -10.10 -7.44 -13.71
C LEU A 33 -10.01 -5.93 -13.96
N THR A 34 -9.44 -5.16 -13.03
CA THR A 34 -9.22 -3.72 -13.19
C THR A 34 -8.36 -3.41 -14.41
N TRP A 35 -7.26 -4.14 -14.61
CA TRP A 35 -6.43 -4.02 -15.81
C TRP A 35 -7.24 -4.30 -17.07
N TRP A 36 -7.96 -5.43 -17.09
CA TRP A 36 -8.78 -5.84 -18.23
C TRP A 36 -9.83 -4.79 -18.59
N THR A 37 -10.48 -4.21 -17.59
CA THR A 37 -11.53 -3.21 -17.81
C THR A 37 -10.98 -1.82 -18.16
N LYS A 38 -9.72 -1.50 -17.81
CA LYS A 38 -9.14 -0.18 -18.07
C LYS A 38 -8.32 -0.11 -19.37
N GLU A 39 -7.60 -1.17 -19.73
CA GLU A 39 -6.61 -1.15 -20.83
C GLU A 39 -7.11 -1.80 -22.14
N VAL A 40 -8.18 -2.58 -22.09
CA VAL A 40 -8.71 -3.25 -23.28
C VAL A 40 -9.73 -2.33 -23.95
N ALA A 41 -9.35 -1.73 -25.07
CA ALA A 41 -10.18 -0.78 -25.84
C ALA A 41 -11.58 -1.32 -26.23
N ALA A 42 -11.75 -2.64 -26.31
CA ALA A 42 -13.06 -3.27 -26.54
C ALA A 42 -14.05 -3.06 -25.37
N PHE A 43 -13.55 -2.68 -24.19
CA PHE A 43 -14.30 -2.35 -22.99
C PHE A 43 -14.09 -0.89 -22.56
N ASP A 44 -13.70 -0.02 -23.50
CA ASP A 44 -13.67 1.45 -23.34
C ASP A 44 -15.11 2.01 -23.30
N LEU A 45 -15.84 1.45 -22.35
CA LEU A 45 -17.23 1.67 -22.03
C LEU A 45 -17.22 2.59 -20.84
N ARG A 46 -18.07 3.61 -20.88
CA ARG A 46 -18.07 4.69 -19.90
C ARG A 46 -18.38 4.15 -18.49
N GLN A 47 -17.36 3.76 -17.74
CA GLN A 47 -17.53 3.21 -16.39
C GLN A 47 -18.01 4.34 -15.48
N PRO A 48 -18.88 4.06 -14.49
CA PRO A 48 -19.34 5.10 -13.57
C PRO A 48 -18.19 5.82 -12.86
N TRP A 49 -17.08 5.12 -12.61
CA TRP A 49 -15.90 5.57 -11.87
C TRP A 49 -14.68 5.87 -12.77
N GLN A 50 -14.88 6.03 -14.08
CA GLN A 50 -13.78 6.34 -15.01
C GLN A 50 -13.21 7.75 -14.82
N ASP A 51 -13.98 8.65 -14.23
CA ASP A 51 -13.59 10.04 -14.03
C ASP A 51 -13.01 10.25 -12.63
N ASP A 52 -12.21 11.29 -12.51
CA ASP A 52 -11.75 11.82 -11.23
C ASP A 52 -12.97 12.21 -10.36
N PRO A 53 -12.95 11.91 -9.04
CA PRO A 53 -11.82 11.49 -8.20
C PRO A 53 -11.51 9.98 -8.18
N PHE A 54 -12.33 9.17 -8.83
CA PHE A 54 -12.28 7.71 -8.65
C PHE A 54 -11.15 7.08 -9.46
N ASP A 55 -10.82 7.65 -10.63
CA ASP A 55 -9.71 7.15 -11.45
C ASP A 55 -8.34 7.28 -10.77
N VAL A 56 -8.13 8.32 -9.94
CA VAL A 56 -6.91 8.48 -9.15
C VAL A 56 -6.68 7.27 -8.23
N LEU A 57 -7.73 6.75 -7.57
CA LEU A 57 -7.63 5.60 -6.67
C LEU A 57 -7.24 4.34 -7.45
N VAL A 58 -7.94 4.09 -8.55
CA VAL A 58 -7.67 2.97 -9.45
C VAL A 58 -6.25 3.05 -10.02
N SER A 59 -5.78 4.25 -10.36
CA SER A 59 -4.43 4.48 -10.89
C SER A 59 -3.34 4.21 -9.85
N LEU A 60 -3.55 4.59 -8.59
CA LEU A 60 -2.61 4.27 -7.51
C LEU A 60 -2.53 2.76 -7.21
N ASP A 61 -3.63 2.04 -7.38
CA ASP A 61 -3.70 0.59 -7.15
C ASP A 61 -2.77 -0.21 -8.07
N PHE A 62 -2.52 0.26 -9.30
CA PHE A 62 -1.54 -0.35 -10.21
C PHE A 62 -0.11 -0.33 -9.67
N ALA A 63 0.20 0.54 -8.70
CA ALA A 63 1.48 0.54 -8.01
C ALA A 63 1.39 -0.12 -6.62
N ILE A 64 0.34 0.19 -5.85
CA ILE A 64 0.22 -0.26 -4.46
C ILE A 64 -0.01 -1.77 -4.37
N ILE A 65 -1.01 -2.29 -5.09
CA ILE A 65 -1.42 -3.69 -4.95
C ILE A 65 -0.29 -4.63 -5.39
N PRO A 66 0.36 -4.46 -6.55
CA PRO A 66 1.47 -5.32 -6.94
C PRO A 66 2.62 -5.33 -5.94
N VAL A 67 2.99 -4.17 -5.37
CA VAL A 67 4.04 -4.09 -4.35
C VAL A 67 3.68 -4.90 -3.10
N LEU A 68 2.45 -4.77 -2.61
CA LEU A 68 1.99 -5.53 -1.45
C LEU A 68 1.88 -7.04 -1.76
N VAL A 69 1.35 -7.41 -2.92
CA VAL A 69 1.22 -8.81 -3.35
C VAL A 69 2.59 -9.45 -3.50
N VAL A 70 3.55 -8.77 -4.13
CA VAL A 70 4.94 -9.25 -4.24
C VAL A 70 5.59 -9.39 -2.87
N ALA A 71 5.44 -8.40 -1.99
CA ALA A 71 5.95 -8.48 -0.62
C ALA A 71 5.33 -9.65 0.17
N GLY A 72 4.03 -9.88 0.00
CA GLY A 72 3.29 -11.01 0.57
C GLY A 72 3.78 -12.35 0.03
N ALA A 73 3.84 -12.50 -1.30
CA ALA A 73 4.29 -13.71 -1.98
C ALA A 73 5.74 -14.08 -1.61
N ILE A 74 6.64 -13.09 -1.60
CA ILE A 74 8.03 -13.27 -1.17
C ILE A 74 8.08 -13.86 0.25
N ARG A 75 7.29 -13.32 1.17
CA ARG A 75 7.31 -13.74 2.57
C ARG A 75 6.57 -15.07 2.79
N THR A 76 5.57 -15.41 1.99
CA THR A 76 4.95 -16.75 2.02
C THR A 76 5.91 -17.83 1.53
N LEU A 77 6.81 -17.55 0.58
CA LEU A 77 7.87 -18.49 0.16
C LEU A 77 8.89 -18.81 1.28
N LEU A 78 8.98 -17.96 2.31
CA LEU A 78 9.79 -18.25 3.50
C LEU A 78 9.07 -19.19 4.49
N CYS A 79 7.76 -19.37 4.36
CA CYS A 79 6.96 -20.27 5.20
C CYS A 79 7.00 -21.70 4.65
N ARG A 80 7.94 -22.52 5.16
CA ARG A 80 8.07 -23.92 4.74
C ARG A 80 6.91 -24.77 5.28
N ARG A 81 6.44 -25.72 4.47
CA ARG A 81 5.37 -26.64 4.85
C ARG A 81 5.78 -27.57 6.01
N ASP A 82 7.03 -28.02 6.00
CA ASP A 82 7.50 -29.10 6.90
C ASP A 82 8.30 -28.58 8.11
N ARG A 83 8.24 -27.28 8.40
CA ARG A 83 8.92 -26.69 9.56
C ARG A 83 7.96 -25.88 10.43
N PRO A 84 8.22 -25.79 11.73
CA PRO A 84 7.50 -24.86 12.60
C PRO A 84 7.66 -23.43 12.08
N LEU A 85 6.56 -22.67 12.09
CA LEU A 85 6.54 -21.29 11.59
C LEU A 85 6.64 -20.29 12.75
N PRO A 86 7.50 -19.25 12.65
CA PRO A 86 7.50 -18.17 13.64
C PRO A 86 6.14 -17.47 13.67
N THR A 87 5.54 -17.38 14.85
CA THR A 87 4.19 -16.82 15.02
C THR A 87 4.11 -15.36 14.57
N ARG A 88 5.18 -14.57 14.75
CA ARG A 88 5.29 -13.18 14.27
C ARG A 88 5.22 -13.10 12.75
N ARG A 89 5.89 -14.00 12.02
CA ARG A 89 5.88 -14.02 10.55
C ARG A 89 4.46 -14.21 10.02
N VAL A 90 3.68 -15.09 10.65
CA VAL A 90 2.27 -15.31 10.30
C VAL A 90 1.41 -14.11 10.65
N ALA A 91 1.61 -13.50 11.83
CA ALA A 91 0.89 -12.29 12.22
C ALA A 91 1.17 -11.10 11.29
N ASP A 92 2.43 -10.93 10.87
CA ASP A 92 2.84 -9.87 9.94
C ASP A 92 2.28 -10.10 8.53
N LEU A 93 2.24 -11.35 8.06
CA LEU A 93 1.56 -11.70 6.81
C LEU A 93 0.05 -11.44 6.87
N LEU A 94 -0.63 -11.76 7.97
CA LEU A 94 -2.04 -11.44 8.15
C LEU A 94 -2.30 -9.93 8.20
N ARG A 95 -1.38 -9.14 8.77
CA ARG A 95 -1.45 -7.67 8.68
C ARG A 95 -1.25 -7.19 7.24
N LEU A 96 -0.31 -7.77 6.50
CA LEU A 96 -0.14 -7.45 5.08
C LEU A 96 -1.40 -7.77 4.29
N SER A 97 -1.98 -8.95 4.48
CA SER A 97 -3.27 -9.33 3.90
C SER A 97 -4.38 -8.33 4.23
N LEU A 98 -4.45 -7.88 5.48
CA LEU A 98 -5.43 -6.86 5.88
C LEU A 98 -5.14 -5.51 5.19
N ALA A 99 -3.88 -5.10 5.08
CA ALA A 99 -3.52 -3.87 4.38
C ALA A 99 -3.93 -3.90 2.90
N VAL A 100 -3.69 -5.03 2.22
CA VAL A 100 -4.14 -5.27 0.85
C VAL A 100 -5.67 -5.13 0.76
N LEU A 101 -6.41 -5.85 1.61
CA LEU A 101 -7.88 -5.80 1.58
C LEU A 101 -8.45 -4.42 1.91
N LEU A 102 -7.77 -3.63 2.74
CA LEU A 102 -8.18 -2.24 3.02
C LEU A 102 -7.98 -1.33 1.82
N VAL A 103 -6.91 -1.52 1.04
CA VAL A 103 -6.68 -0.79 -0.22
C VAL A 103 -7.79 -1.14 -1.22
N LEU A 104 -8.03 -2.44 -1.45
CA LEU A 104 -9.12 -2.92 -2.31
C LEU A 104 -10.48 -2.34 -1.89
N ALA A 105 -10.79 -2.39 -0.59
CA ALA A 105 -12.05 -1.89 -0.07
C ALA A 105 -12.20 -0.38 -0.25
N ALA A 106 -11.12 0.40 -0.18
CA ALA A 106 -11.16 1.84 -0.43
C ALA A 106 -11.49 2.15 -1.90
N THR A 107 -10.87 1.43 -2.84
CA THR A 107 -11.16 1.58 -4.27
C THR A 107 -12.58 1.16 -4.59
N GLN A 108 -13.01 -0.01 -4.11
CA GLN A 108 -14.39 -0.50 -4.25
C GLN A 108 -15.42 0.47 -3.67
N ALA A 109 -15.12 1.11 -2.53
CA ALA A 109 -16.00 2.13 -1.97
C ALA A 109 -16.13 3.34 -2.90
N GLY A 110 -15.04 3.77 -3.54
CA GLY A 110 -15.07 4.79 -4.59
C GLY A 110 -15.97 4.40 -5.76
N GLU A 111 -15.80 3.19 -6.28
CA GLU A 111 -16.60 2.65 -7.40
C GLU A 111 -18.10 2.58 -7.06
N TRP A 112 -18.43 2.18 -5.82
CA TRP A 112 -19.81 2.19 -5.33
C TRP A 112 -20.39 3.58 -5.15
N ILE A 113 -19.60 4.54 -4.66
CA ILE A 113 -20.03 5.95 -4.55
C ILE A 113 -20.34 6.51 -5.94
N ALA A 114 -19.45 6.30 -6.92
CA ALA A 114 -19.65 6.73 -8.30
C ALA A 114 -20.94 6.15 -8.91
N THR A 115 -21.18 4.85 -8.65
CA THR A 115 -22.40 4.16 -9.08
C THR A 115 -23.65 4.73 -8.39
N ALA A 116 -23.59 4.97 -7.08
CA ALA A 116 -24.72 5.49 -6.29
C ALA A 116 -25.09 6.92 -6.69
N LEU A 117 -24.11 7.74 -7.06
CA LEU A 117 -24.31 9.09 -7.62
C LEU A 117 -24.91 9.05 -9.04
N GLY A 118 -24.95 7.89 -9.68
CA GLY A 118 -25.48 7.73 -11.03
C GLY A 118 -24.63 8.44 -12.08
N LEU A 119 -23.30 8.45 -11.90
CA LEU A 119 -22.41 9.04 -12.90
C LEU A 119 -22.56 8.29 -14.24
N HIS A 120 -22.68 9.07 -15.31
CA HIS A 120 -22.91 8.59 -16.68
C HIS A 120 -24.14 7.69 -16.87
N ARG A 121 -25.18 7.82 -16.03
CA ARG A 121 -26.35 6.93 -16.04
C ARG A 121 -27.07 6.81 -17.38
N LEU A 122 -27.04 7.86 -18.21
CA LEU A 122 -27.61 7.84 -19.56
C LEU A 122 -26.87 6.92 -20.54
N GLN A 123 -25.66 6.49 -20.19
CA GLN A 123 -24.78 5.69 -21.04
C GLN A 123 -24.68 4.24 -20.54
N TRP A 124 -25.35 3.90 -19.44
CA TRP A 124 -25.31 2.55 -18.88
C TRP A 124 -25.95 1.55 -19.83
N ASN A 125 -25.26 0.43 -20.02
CA ASN A 125 -25.69 -0.64 -20.91
C ASN A 125 -25.57 -2.01 -20.20
N MET A 126 -25.75 -3.10 -20.95
CA MET A 126 -25.64 -4.46 -20.42
C MET A 126 -24.23 -4.76 -19.85
N GLU A 127 -23.18 -4.19 -20.45
CA GLU A 127 -21.80 -4.37 -20.00
C GLU A 127 -21.53 -3.63 -18.68
N THR A 128 -22.12 -2.44 -18.49
CA THR A 128 -22.14 -1.77 -17.17
C THR A 128 -22.78 -2.68 -16.12
N GLY A 129 -23.88 -3.37 -16.48
CA GLY A 129 -24.48 -4.36 -15.59
C GLY A 129 -23.50 -5.46 -15.17
N TRP A 130 -22.66 -5.94 -16.08
CA TRP A 130 -21.69 -7.00 -15.80
C TRP A 130 -20.54 -6.48 -14.94
N GLN A 131 -20.09 -5.25 -15.18
CA GLN A 131 -19.11 -4.56 -14.34
C GLN A 131 -19.64 -4.37 -12.91
N LEU A 132 -20.90 -3.97 -12.75
CA LEU A 132 -21.54 -3.85 -11.43
C LEU A 132 -21.68 -5.21 -10.72
N ALA A 133 -22.02 -6.27 -11.46
CA ALA A 133 -22.06 -7.62 -10.92
C ALA A 133 -20.65 -8.11 -10.49
N ALA A 134 -19.63 -7.83 -11.30
CA ALA A 134 -18.23 -8.15 -10.98
C ALA A 134 -17.75 -7.37 -9.74
N LEU A 135 -18.06 -6.07 -9.66
CA LEU A 135 -17.79 -5.22 -8.50
C LEU A 135 -18.46 -5.76 -7.23
N ALA A 136 -19.73 -6.16 -7.31
CA ALA A 136 -20.45 -6.77 -6.19
C ALA A 136 -19.82 -8.10 -5.75
N ALA A 137 -19.47 -8.97 -6.69
CA ALA A 137 -18.81 -10.24 -6.41
C ALA A 137 -17.44 -10.02 -5.74
N LEU A 138 -16.63 -9.09 -6.26
CA LEU A 138 -15.34 -8.72 -5.69
C LEU A 138 -15.48 -8.08 -4.31
N SER A 139 -16.46 -7.21 -4.10
CA SER A 139 -16.73 -6.58 -2.79
C SER A 139 -17.08 -7.64 -1.75
N ALA A 140 -17.94 -8.61 -2.09
CA ALA A 140 -18.28 -9.73 -1.23
C ALA A 140 -17.05 -10.59 -0.92
N ALA A 141 -16.21 -10.87 -1.92
CA ALA A 141 -14.95 -11.60 -1.73
C ALA A 141 -13.96 -10.85 -0.82
N THR A 142 -13.83 -9.52 -0.97
CA THR A 142 -13.02 -8.67 -0.10
C THR A 142 -13.50 -8.75 1.35
N VAL A 143 -14.81 -8.64 1.59
CA VAL A 143 -15.41 -8.73 2.93
C VAL A 143 -15.19 -10.12 3.53
N ALA A 144 -15.46 -11.19 2.77
CA ALA A 144 -15.27 -12.56 3.23
C ALA A 144 -13.79 -12.84 3.59
N ALA A 145 -12.86 -12.44 2.72
CA ALA A 145 -11.42 -12.53 2.99
C ALA A 145 -11.02 -11.71 4.22
N GLY A 146 -11.60 -10.51 4.40
CA GLY A 146 -11.38 -9.66 5.56
C GLY A 146 -11.80 -10.32 6.87
N VAL A 147 -12.98 -10.95 6.89
CA VAL A 147 -13.46 -11.72 8.05
C VAL A 147 -12.50 -12.87 8.37
N LEU A 148 -12.05 -13.62 7.36
CA LEU A 148 -11.08 -14.71 7.55
C LEU A 148 -9.76 -14.20 8.12
N VAL A 149 -9.22 -13.10 7.60
CA VAL A 149 -7.96 -12.49 8.07
C VAL A 149 -8.09 -11.99 9.50
N VAL A 150 -9.19 -11.31 9.85
CA VAL A 150 -9.44 -10.82 11.21
C VAL A 150 -9.60 -11.97 12.19
N ALA A 151 -10.35 -13.02 11.83
CA ALA A 151 -10.54 -14.21 12.66
C ALA A 151 -9.21 -14.95 12.89
N ALA A 152 -8.44 -15.20 11.83
CA ALA A 152 -7.13 -15.82 11.91
C ALA A 152 -6.15 -14.95 12.72
N GLY A 153 -6.18 -13.62 12.53
CA GLY A 153 -5.34 -12.68 13.26
C GLY A 153 -5.64 -12.66 14.77
N ARG A 154 -6.92 -12.77 15.16
CA ARG A 154 -7.29 -12.94 16.58
C ARG A 154 -6.70 -14.23 17.16
N ALA A 155 -6.84 -15.35 16.46
CA ALA A 155 -6.34 -16.67 16.90
C ALA A 155 -4.80 -16.74 16.98
N VAL A 156 -4.09 -16.07 16.07
CA VAL A 156 -2.62 -16.00 16.09
C VAL A 156 -2.13 -15.09 17.22
N ARG A 157 -2.80 -13.95 17.46
CA ARG A 157 -2.41 -13.00 18.53
C ARG A 157 -2.48 -13.61 19.93
N THR A 158 -3.46 -14.46 20.20
CA THR A 158 -3.57 -15.15 21.51
C THR A 158 -2.40 -16.10 21.78
N ARG A 159 -1.64 -16.50 20.75
CA ARG A 159 -0.47 -17.40 20.87
C ARG A 159 0.87 -16.69 20.69
N ALA A 160 0.85 -15.46 20.17
CA ALA A 160 2.07 -14.71 19.89
C ALA A 160 2.61 -14.04 21.16
N GLN A 161 3.60 -14.66 21.82
CA GLN A 161 4.47 -13.90 22.71
C GLN A 161 5.47 -13.09 21.86
N MET A 162 5.56 -11.78 22.13
CA MET A 162 6.45 -10.87 21.42
C MET A 162 7.91 -11.09 21.85
N GLY A 163 8.49 -12.21 21.42
CA GLY A 163 9.93 -12.46 21.50
C GLY A 163 10.69 -11.91 20.29
N ASP A 164 12.01 -11.90 20.38
CA ASP A 164 12.94 -11.44 19.35
C ASP A 164 12.90 -12.40 18.12
N GLN A 165 11.89 -12.19 17.27
CA GLN A 165 11.65 -12.96 16.05
C GLN A 165 12.06 -12.15 14.81
N PRO A 166 12.50 -12.83 13.71
CA PRO A 166 13.02 -12.17 12.52
C PRO A 166 12.08 -11.12 11.95
N ASP A 167 12.62 -9.92 11.71
CA ASP A 167 11.89 -8.77 11.16
C ASP A 167 11.78 -8.83 9.62
N TRP A 168 10.97 -7.93 9.03
CA TRP A 168 10.77 -7.83 7.57
C TRP A 168 12.08 -7.71 6.78
N LEU A 169 13.09 -7.05 7.35
CA LEU A 169 14.36 -6.81 6.67
C LEU A 169 15.27 -8.05 6.74
N ALA A 170 15.26 -8.77 7.86
CA ALA A 170 15.94 -10.06 7.99
C ALA A 170 15.38 -11.10 7.00
N ASP A 171 14.06 -11.13 6.83
CA ASP A 171 13.39 -11.99 5.84
C ASP A 171 13.83 -11.65 4.40
N ALA A 172 14.05 -10.36 4.09
CA ALA A 172 14.57 -9.93 2.78
C ALA A 172 16.03 -10.37 2.54
N VAL A 173 16.90 -10.32 3.56
CA VAL A 173 18.28 -10.83 3.46
C VAL A 173 18.29 -12.34 3.22
N GLU A 174 17.45 -13.09 3.95
CA GLU A 174 17.34 -14.54 3.77
C GLU A 174 16.90 -14.89 2.34
N LEU A 175 15.95 -14.13 1.79
CA LEU A 175 15.50 -14.30 0.41
C LEU A 175 16.62 -13.98 -0.58
N GLY A 176 17.34 -12.88 -0.40
CA GLY A 176 18.46 -12.49 -1.25
C GLY A 176 19.54 -13.58 -1.33
N LEU A 177 19.87 -14.20 -0.19
CA LEU A 177 20.78 -15.35 -0.13
C LEU A 177 20.22 -16.61 -0.82
N ARG A 178 18.90 -16.83 -0.77
CA ARG A 178 18.26 -17.93 -1.51
C ARG A 178 18.30 -17.69 -3.01
N CYS A 179 17.95 -16.49 -3.47
CA CYS A 179 18.02 -16.11 -4.87
C CYS A 179 19.46 -16.23 -5.40
N ALA A 180 20.46 -15.74 -4.67
CA ALA A 180 21.86 -15.86 -5.09
C ALA A 180 22.31 -17.33 -5.24
N ARG A 181 21.85 -18.23 -4.35
CA ARG A 181 22.12 -19.68 -4.49
C ARG A 181 21.42 -20.27 -5.71
N PHE A 182 20.18 -19.87 -5.97
CA PHE A 182 19.45 -20.31 -7.16
C PHE A 182 20.15 -19.86 -8.46
N LEU A 183 20.65 -18.63 -8.51
CA LEU A 183 21.44 -18.11 -9.62
C LEU A 183 22.88 -18.67 -9.70
N ARG A 184 23.21 -19.67 -8.86
CA ARG A 184 24.55 -20.31 -8.80
C ARG A 184 25.69 -19.29 -8.61
N TRP A 185 25.42 -18.17 -7.96
CA TRP A 185 26.45 -17.19 -7.64
C TRP A 185 27.48 -17.76 -6.68
N HIS A 186 28.73 -17.35 -6.85
CA HIS A 186 29.80 -17.80 -5.97
C HIS A 186 29.48 -17.40 -4.52
N PRO A 187 29.48 -18.36 -3.57
CA PRO A 187 28.93 -18.15 -2.23
C PRO A 187 29.62 -17.01 -1.49
N ARG A 188 30.93 -16.80 -1.68
CA ARG A 188 31.66 -15.68 -1.07
C ARG A 188 31.17 -14.32 -1.57
N SER A 189 30.91 -14.19 -2.88
CA SER A 189 30.44 -12.93 -3.48
C SER A 189 29.00 -12.64 -3.06
N ALA A 190 28.14 -13.66 -3.04
CA ALA A 190 26.76 -13.53 -2.57
C ALA A 190 26.69 -13.05 -1.10
N HIS A 191 27.49 -13.66 -0.22
CA HIS A 191 27.53 -13.23 1.19
C HIS A 191 28.16 -11.85 1.36
N ALA A 192 29.18 -11.49 0.56
CA ALA A 192 29.80 -10.17 0.60
C ALA A 192 28.81 -9.07 0.16
N VAL A 193 28.10 -9.27 -0.96
CA VAL A 193 27.07 -8.35 -1.47
C VAL A 193 25.91 -8.24 -0.47
N MET A 194 25.46 -9.34 0.12
CA MET A 194 24.37 -9.30 1.10
C MET A 194 24.79 -8.65 2.42
N ARG A 195 26.02 -8.89 2.91
CA ARG A 195 26.56 -8.18 4.09
C ARG A 195 26.73 -6.69 3.83
N TRP A 196 27.17 -6.33 2.63
CA TRP A 196 27.23 -4.93 2.22
C TRP A 196 25.83 -4.32 2.14
N GLY A 197 24.87 -5.00 1.51
CA GLY A 197 23.48 -4.57 1.42
C GLY A 197 22.83 -4.39 2.80
N ASP A 198 23.09 -5.31 3.73
CA ASP A 198 22.63 -5.21 5.11
C ASP A 198 23.24 -4.00 5.82
N LYS A 199 24.58 -3.84 5.75
CA LYS A 199 25.29 -2.75 6.39
C LYS A 199 25.06 -1.38 5.76
N ALA A 200 24.83 -1.28 4.46
CA ALA A 200 24.73 0.00 3.75
C ALA A 200 23.28 0.39 3.45
N LEU A 201 22.45 -0.55 2.96
CA LEU A 201 21.09 -0.29 2.56
C LEU A 201 20.12 -0.49 3.73
N LEU A 202 20.12 -1.67 4.37
CA LEU A 202 19.14 -1.99 5.41
C LEU A 202 19.39 -1.17 6.69
N SER A 203 20.65 -0.93 7.04
CA SER A 203 20.99 -0.01 8.14
C SER A 203 20.44 1.40 7.87
N ARG A 204 20.57 1.92 6.63
CA ARG A 204 20.03 3.24 6.26
C ARG A 204 18.51 3.25 6.27
N VAL A 205 17.84 2.19 5.80
CA VAL A 205 16.37 2.05 5.88
C VAL A 205 15.90 2.04 7.34
N ARG A 206 16.59 1.31 8.23
CA ARG A 206 16.31 1.31 9.68
C ARG A 206 16.60 2.67 10.34
N THR A 207 17.60 3.38 9.84
CA THR A 207 18.03 4.68 10.39
C THR A 207 17.16 5.84 9.86
N HIS A 208 16.64 5.75 8.64
CA HIS A 208 15.87 6.80 8.00
C HIS A 208 14.67 6.21 7.22
N PRO A 209 13.69 5.60 7.90
CA PRO A 209 12.57 4.92 7.23
C PRO A 209 11.70 5.85 6.38
N VAL A 210 11.57 7.12 6.79
CA VAL A 210 10.80 8.12 6.03
C VAL A 210 11.54 8.51 4.74
N VAL A 211 12.86 8.65 4.79
CA VAL A 211 13.67 8.95 3.59
C VAL A 211 13.64 7.76 2.63
N ALA A 212 13.74 6.54 3.15
CA ALA A 212 13.60 5.33 2.36
C ALA A 212 12.21 5.23 1.71
N ALA A 213 11.14 5.60 2.42
CA ALA A 213 9.79 5.66 1.87
C ALA A 213 9.70 6.69 0.72
N GLY A 214 10.31 7.86 0.87
CA GLY A 214 10.39 8.88 -0.19
C GLY A 214 11.17 8.42 -1.41
N ALA A 215 12.32 7.76 -1.21
CA ALA A 215 13.07 7.18 -2.33
C ALA A 215 12.25 6.11 -3.06
N LEU A 216 11.58 5.22 -2.31
CA LEU A 216 10.75 4.16 -2.89
C LEU A 216 9.54 4.73 -3.64
N SER A 217 8.86 5.75 -3.11
CA SER A 217 7.72 6.36 -3.78
C SER A 217 8.13 7.03 -5.09
N CYS A 218 9.27 7.73 -5.12
CA CYS A 218 9.82 8.30 -6.35
C CYS A 218 10.12 7.22 -7.39
N VAL A 219 10.75 6.11 -7.00
CA VAL A 219 11.05 4.99 -7.92
C VAL A 219 9.78 4.38 -8.49
N LEU A 220 8.76 4.16 -7.65
CA LEU A 220 7.47 3.60 -8.07
C LEU A 220 6.65 4.56 -8.93
N ALA A 221 6.92 5.87 -8.88
CA ALA A 221 6.26 6.87 -9.72
C ALA A 221 6.86 6.96 -11.15
N ILE A 222 8.08 6.47 -11.37
CA ILE A 222 8.76 6.55 -12.69
C ILE A 222 7.92 5.94 -13.83
N PRO A 223 7.32 4.74 -13.70
CA PRO A 223 6.54 4.13 -14.79
C PRO A 223 5.37 5.00 -15.26
N PHE A 224 4.74 5.75 -14.36
CA PHE A 224 3.64 6.68 -14.70
C PHE A 224 4.14 7.78 -15.64
N VAL A 225 5.28 8.40 -15.30
CA VAL A 225 5.90 9.45 -16.13
C VAL A 225 6.36 8.90 -17.46
N VAL A 226 7.03 7.74 -17.46
CA VAL A 226 7.51 7.09 -18.69
C VAL A 226 6.34 6.81 -19.62
N SER A 227 5.25 6.24 -19.12
CA SER A 227 4.04 6.00 -19.90
C SER A 227 3.51 7.30 -20.52
N LYS A 228 3.30 8.35 -19.72
CA LYS A 228 2.73 9.62 -20.19
C LYS A 228 3.65 10.41 -21.14
N VAL A 229 4.96 10.41 -20.92
CA VAL A 229 5.90 11.14 -21.78
C VAL A 229 6.12 10.42 -23.10
N PHE A 230 6.32 9.10 -23.09
CA PHE A 230 6.66 8.35 -24.31
C PHE A 230 5.45 7.93 -25.12
N LEU A 231 4.31 7.61 -24.49
CA LEU A 231 3.12 7.14 -25.20
C LEU A 231 2.17 8.29 -25.55
N GLU A 232 2.05 9.30 -24.69
CA GLU A 232 1.07 10.38 -24.85
C GLU A 232 1.71 11.75 -25.17
N GLY A 233 3.04 11.85 -25.19
CA GLY A 233 3.75 13.06 -25.61
C GLY A 233 3.58 14.26 -24.66
N TYR A 234 3.45 14.02 -23.35
CA TYR A 234 3.15 15.08 -22.39
C TYR A 234 4.21 16.19 -22.37
N PRO A 235 3.80 17.48 -22.33
CA PRO A 235 4.72 18.59 -22.10
C PRO A 235 5.35 18.51 -20.70
N PRO A 236 6.52 19.16 -20.47
CA PRO A 236 7.28 19.02 -19.22
C PRO A 236 6.49 19.30 -17.94
N LEU A 237 5.57 20.27 -17.98
CA LEU A 237 4.73 20.62 -16.82
C LEU A 237 3.78 19.46 -16.44
N LEU A 238 3.11 18.87 -17.43
CA LEU A 238 2.23 17.71 -17.20
C LEU A 238 3.03 16.45 -16.83
N ALA A 239 4.26 16.31 -17.33
CA ALA A 239 5.15 15.24 -16.90
C ALA A 239 5.56 15.36 -15.42
N LEU A 240 5.81 16.60 -14.94
CA LEU A 240 6.08 16.87 -13.52
C LEU A 240 4.86 16.52 -12.66
N LEU A 241 3.66 16.89 -13.10
CA LEU A 241 2.41 16.57 -12.42
C LEU A 241 2.17 15.04 -12.36
N ALA A 242 2.36 14.35 -13.50
CA ALA A 242 2.28 12.90 -13.60
C ALA A 242 3.32 12.16 -12.74
N PHE A 243 4.41 12.82 -12.34
CA PHE A 243 5.35 12.31 -11.35
C PHE A 243 4.92 12.63 -9.92
N ALA A 244 4.62 13.89 -9.64
CA ALA A 244 4.40 14.41 -8.30
C ALA A 244 3.17 13.79 -7.64
N LEU A 245 2.08 13.61 -8.41
CA LEU A 245 0.83 13.04 -7.93
C LEU A 245 1.01 11.60 -7.40
N PRO A 246 1.48 10.61 -8.20
CA PRO A 246 1.72 9.27 -7.68
C PRO A 246 2.84 9.23 -6.64
N ALA A 247 3.91 10.02 -6.79
CA ALA A 247 4.98 10.04 -5.80
C ALA A 247 4.50 10.49 -4.41
N ALA A 248 3.62 11.49 -4.33
CA ALA A 248 3.02 11.96 -3.09
C ALA A 248 2.04 10.93 -2.50
N GLY A 249 1.11 10.42 -3.31
CA GLY A 249 0.15 9.41 -2.87
C GLY A 249 0.83 8.13 -2.37
N LEU A 250 1.82 7.62 -3.13
CA LEU A 250 2.61 6.45 -2.75
C LEU A 250 3.46 6.72 -1.51
N PHE A 251 4.03 7.91 -1.34
CA PHE A 251 4.75 8.25 -0.12
C PHE A 251 3.85 8.16 1.11
N ALA A 252 2.68 8.81 1.07
CA ALA A 252 1.72 8.77 2.16
C ALA A 252 1.32 7.33 2.48
N PHE A 253 1.00 6.54 1.43
CA PHE A 253 0.68 5.13 1.56
C PHE A 253 1.82 4.32 2.20
N ILE A 254 3.05 4.40 1.68
CA ILE A 254 4.20 3.61 2.15
C ILE A 254 4.52 3.93 3.61
N VAL A 255 4.45 5.19 4.02
CA VAL A 255 4.71 5.57 5.43
C VAL A 255 3.62 5.01 6.35
N VAL A 256 2.34 5.11 5.97
CA VAL A 256 1.21 4.58 6.74
C VAL A 256 1.26 3.06 6.79
N ALA A 257 1.42 2.40 5.64
CA ALA A 257 1.52 0.95 5.52
C ALA A 257 2.75 0.42 6.27
N GLY A 258 3.92 1.05 6.13
CA GLY A 258 5.14 0.66 6.85
C GLY A 258 4.98 0.72 8.36
N ARG A 259 4.25 1.74 8.86
CA ARG A 259 3.89 1.85 10.28
C ARG A 259 2.89 0.78 10.70
N PHE A 260 1.87 0.50 9.88
CA PHE A 260 0.86 -0.53 10.13
C PHE A 260 1.46 -1.94 10.17
N LEU A 261 2.35 -2.25 9.22
CA LEU A 261 3.07 -3.52 9.08
C LEU A 261 4.24 -3.66 10.08
N ARG A 262 4.59 -2.59 10.79
CA ARG A 262 5.71 -2.53 11.74
C ARG A 262 7.04 -2.96 11.11
N ILE A 263 7.30 -2.49 9.88
CA ILE A 263 8.55 -2.79 9.15
C ILE A 263 9.78 -2.34 9.95
N VAL A 264 9.69 -1.16 10.59
CA VAL A 264 10.70 -0.65 11.51
C VAL A 264 10.05 -0.45 12.88
N PRO A 265 10.65 -0.96 13.98
CA PRO A 265 10.12 -0.76 15.32
C PRO A 265 10.01 0.73 15.64
N PRO A 266 8.93 1.16 16.33
CA PRO A 266 8.79 2.54 16.74
C PRO A 266 9.95 2.91 17.66
N ARG A 267 10.70 3.98 17.33
CA ARG A 267 11.75 4.48 18.20
C ARG A 267 11.16 4.95 19.52
N ALA A 268 11.66 4.39 20.63
CA ALA A 268 11.34 4.86 21.97
C ALA A 268 11.99 6.24 22.16
N GLY A 269 11.17 7.28 22.33
CA GLY A 269 11.59 8.68 22.46
C GLY A 269 10.47 9.62 22.03
N LEU A 270 10.52 10.89 22.47
CA LEU A 270 9.53 11.91 22.11
C LEU A 270 9.45 12.10 20.57
N LYS A 271 8.53 11.34 19.97
CA LYS A 271 7.63 11.67 18.85
C LYS A 271 8.18 12.71 17.87
N SER A 272 8.86 12.25 16.81
CA SER A 272 9.06 13.07 15.61
C SER A 272 7.68 13.54 15.12
N LEU A 273 7.47 14.85 15.09
CA LEU A 273 6.25 15.51 14.61
C LEU A 273 6.11 15.37 13.08
N TRP A 274 7.23 15.16 12.38
CA TRP A 274 7.32 15.27 10.94
C TRP A 274 6.64 14.15 10.14
N PRO A 275 6.74 12.84 10.48
CA PRO A 275 6.09 11.80 9.70
C PRO A 275 4.58 11.98 9.50
N PRO A 276 3.76 12.25 10.54
CA PRO A 276 2.33 12.48 10.33
C PRO A 276 2.07 13.77 9.53
N VAL A 277 2.88 14.83 9.72
CA VAL A 277 2.76 16.09 8.96
C VAL A 277 3.01 15.86 7.47
N LEU A 278 4.09 15.16 7.13
CA LEU A 278 4.43 14.82 5.75
C LEU A 278 3.38 13.92 5.12
N VAL A 279 2.87 12.92 5.86
CA VAL A 279 1.78 12.06 5.37
C VAL A 279 0.52 12.86 5.07
N VAL A 280 0.10 13.75 5.97
CA VAL A 280 -1.08 14.58 5.74
C VAL A 280 -0.86 15.47 4.52
N GLY A 281 0.28 16.17 4.41
CA GLY A 281 0.56 16.99 3.23
C GLY A 281 0.57 16.19 1.92
N CYS A 282 1.28 15.06 1.89
CA CYS A 282 1.35 14.20 0.71
C CYS A 282 0.04 13.47 0.38
N ALA A 283 -0.92 13.39 1.31
CA ALA A 283 -2.25 12.85 1.04
C ALA A 283 -3.25 13.92 0.61
N THR A 284 -3.20 15.12 1.22
CA THR A 284 -4.14 16.21 0.94
C THR A 284 -4.01 16.72 -0.49
N GLY A 285 -2.78 16.84 -1.02
CA GLY A 285 -2.56 17.28 -2.40
C GLY A 285 -3.25 16.37 -3.43
N PRO A 286 -2.93 15.06 -3.48
CA PRO A 286 -3.62 14.11 -4.36
C PRO A 286 -5.12 14.04 -4.13
N ALA A 287 -5.58 14.16 -2.88
CA ALA A 287 -7.01 14.21 -2.59
C ALA A 287 -7.68 15.43 -3.24
N LEU A 288 -7.14 16.64 -3.10
CA LEU A 288 -7.70 17.83 -3.76
C LEU A 288 -7.59 17.75 -5.28
N PHE A 289 -6.47 17.22 -5.80
CA PHE A 289 -6.31 16.95 -7.22
C PHE A 289 -7.43 16.04 -7.75
N ALA A 290 -7.76 14.97 -7.03
CA ALA A 290 -8.83 14.06 -7.44
C ALA A 290 -10.19 14.77 -7.57
N PHE A 291 -10.44 15.84 -6.81
CA PHE A 291 -11.67 16.62 -6.92
C PHE A 291 -11.53 17.86 -7.81
N HIS A 292 -10.50 17.95 -8.67
CA HIS A 292 -10.21 19.17 -9.41
C HIS A 292 -11.36 19.63 -10.31
N ASP A 293 -12.08 18.72 -10.98
CA ASP A 293 -13.24 19.06 -11.80
C ASP A 293 -14.41 19.65 -11.00
N SER A 294 -14.53 19.27 -9.73
CA SER A 294 -15.53 19.83 -8.82
C SER A 294 -15.09 21.15 -8.19
N LEU A 295 -13.77 21.35 -8.03
CA LEU A 295 -13.19 22.51 -7.35
C LEU A 295 -12.85 23.66 -8.30
N LEU A 296 -12.59 23.38 -9.57
CA LEU A 296 -12.17 24.36 -10.57
C LEU A 296 -13.24 24.53 -11.65
N SER A 297 -13.72 25.76 -11.84
CA SER A 297 -14.63 26.08 -12.94
C SER A 297 -13.95 26.04 -14.32
N HIS A 298 -12.64 26.30 -14.36
CA HIS A 298 -11.81 26.25 -15.56
C HIS A 298 -10.47 25.58 -15.23
N PRO A 299 -10.34 24.26 -15.41
CA PRO A 299 -9.10 23.56 -15.13
C PRO A 299 -8.02 24.02 -16.11
N SER A 300 -6.97 24.64 -15.58
CA SER A 300 -5.72 24.91 -16.28
C SER A 300 -4.59 24.14 -15.59
N PRO A 301 -3.51 23.77 -16.30
CA PRO A 301 -2.39 23.03 -15.69
C PRO A 301 -1.87 23.70 -14.42
N LEU A 302 -1.76 25.04 -14.42
CA LEU A 302 -1.33 25.82 -13.25
C LEU A 302 -2.32 25.75 -12.08
N ALA A 303 -3.63 25.77 -12.35
CA ALA A 303 -4.65 25.66 -11.30
C ALA A 303 -4.64 24.27 -10.67
N VAL A 304 -4.46 23.23 -11.48
CA VAL A 304 -4.38 21.83 -11.04
C VAL A 304 -3.08 21.59 -10.24
N ASP A 305 -1.95 22.12 -10.70
CA ASP A 305 -0.70 22.13 -9.93
C ASP A 305 -0.89 22.88 -8.59
N GLY A 306 -1.59 24.01 -8.62
CA GLY A 306 -1.94 24.79 -7.43
C GLY A 306 -2.74 23.98 -6.41
N LEU A 307 -3.71 23.16 -6.86
CA LEU A 307 -4.44 22.25 -5.98
C LEU A 307 -3.54 21.17 -5.36
N LEU A 308 -2.68 20.55 -6.16
CA LEU A 308 -1.78 19.50 -5.69
C LEU A 308 -0.78 20.04 -4.66
N PHE A 309 0.00 21.06 -5.04
CA PHE A 309 1.06 21.61 -4.20
C PHE A 309 0.51 22.49 -3.07
N GLY A 310 -0.44 23.38 -3.38
CA GLY A 310 -1.08 24.24 -2.38
C GLY A 310 -1.88 23.44 -1.37
N GLY A 311 -2.65 22.45 -1.83
CA GLY A 311 -3.33 21.48 -0.97
C GLY A 311 -2.39 20.73 -0.06
N GLY A 312 -1.25 20.27 -0.60
CA GLY A 312 -0.24 19.58 0.19
C GLY A 312 0.39 20.46 1.27
N VAL A 313 0.71 21.72 0.96
CA VAL A 313 1.23 22.70 1.94
C VAL A 313 0.18 22.99 3.02
N ALA A 314 -1.06 23.26 2.63
CA ALA A 314 -2.16 23.51 3.57
C ALA A 314 -2.39 22.31 4.50
N GLY A 315 -2.43 21.09 3.94
CA GLY A 315 -2.54 19.85 4.69
C GLY A 315 -1.39 19.66 5.70
N ALA A 316 -0.15 19.93 5.28
CA ALA A 316 1.01 19.86 6.17
C ALA A 316 0.91 20.87 7.33
N LEU A 317 0.48 22.11 7.07
CA LEU A 317 0.29 23.14 8.11
C LEU A 317 -0.81 22.78 9.11
N ILE A 318 -1.93 22.23 8.63
CA ILE A 318 -3.02 21.72 9.49
C ILE A 318 -2.50 20.55 10.34
N GLY A 319 -1.81 19.60 9.73
CA GLY A 319 -1.20 18.47 10.41
C GLY A 319 -0.22 18.92 11.49
N LEU A 320 0.60 19.94 11.22
CA LEU A 320 1.56 20.49 12.17
C LEU A 320 0.86 21.14 13.36
N SER A 321 -0.13 21.99 13.08
CA SER A 321 -0.95 22.65 14.11
C SER A 321 -1.62 21.63 15.04
N LEU A 322 -2.22 20.57 14.47
CA LEU A 322 -2.85 19.49 15.23
C LEU A 322 -1.84 18.74 16.10
N GLN A 323 -0.65 18.43 15.59
CA GLN A 323 0.38 17.74 16.37
C GLN A 323 0.93 18.60 17.50
N LEU A 324 1.08 19.91 17.28
CA LEU A 324 1.49 20.87 18.32
C LEU A 324 0.43 20.99 19.42
N GLY A 325 -0.86 21.12 19.07
CA GLY A 325 -1.96 21.08 20.03
C GLY A 325 -2.03 19.75 20.80
N LEU A 326 -1.88 18.64 20.05
CA LEU A 326 -1.54 17.28 20.49
C LEU A 326 -0.59 17.23 21.69
N ARG A 327 0.56 17.85 21.46
CA ARG A 327 1.68 17.83 22.39
C ARG A 327 1.40 18.71 23.60
N HIS A 328 0.79 19.87 23.40
CA HIS A 328 0.47 20.80 24.49
C HIS A 328 -0.53 20.20 25.49
N LEU A 329 -1.58 19.55 25.00
CA LEU A 329 -2.57 18.86 25.86
C LEU A 329 -1.95 17.73 26.68
N ARG A 330 -0.99 16.99 26.10
CA ARG A 330 -0.28 15.92 26.81
C ARG A 330 0.64 16.44 27.91
N HIS A 331 1.29 17.58 27.71
CA HIS A 331 2.12 18.18 28.76
C HIS A 331 1.26 18.65 29.93
N ARG A 332 0.13 19.32 29.67
CA ARG A 332 -0.79 19.75 30.73
C ARG A 332 -1.36 18.60 31.57
N ALA A 333 -1.64 17.45 30.95
CA ALA A 333 -2.17 16.28 31.65
C ALA A 333 -1.13 15.53 32.52
N LEU A 334 0.16 15.83 32.37
CA LEU A 334 1.22 15.27 33.22
C LEU A 334 1.57 16.18 34.40
N ASP A 335 1.18 17.46 34.32
CA ASP A 335 1.40 18.48 35.36
C ASP A 335 0.19 18.61 36.32
N SER A 336 -0.91 17.91 36.04
CA SER A 336 -2.15 17.82 36.85
C SER A 336 -2.26 16.49 37.59
#